data_AF-A0A524GVA8-F1
#
_entry.id   AF-A0A524GVA8-F1
#
_cell.length_a   1.000
_cell.length_b   1.000
_cell.length_c   1.000
_cell.angle_alpha   90.00
_cell.angle_beta   90.00
_cell.angle_gamma   90.00
#
_symmetry.space_group_name_H-M   'P 1'
#
loop_
_entity.id
_entity.type
_entity.pdbx_description
1 polymer ?
#
loop_
_entity_poly.entity_id
_entity_poly.type
_entity_poly.pdbx_seq_one_letter_code
_entity_poly.pdbx_strand_id
1 'polypeptide(L)' 'MDSGTDVAAINERIVALKKTALELKTLGADIPCLVRNTARILASLKMLEIGFSDVADLESGD' A
#
# COMPACT_ATOMS: atom_id res chain seq x y z
N MET A 1 -19.68 -15.07 -14.09
CA MET A 1 -19.27 -14.63 -12.75
C MET A 1 -18.92 -13.17 -12.91
N ASP A 2 -19.74 -12.29 -12.36
CA ASP A 2 -19.39 -10.88 -12.25
C ASP A 2 -18.33 -10.78 -11.14
N SER A 3 -17.07 -11.08 -11.47
CA SER A 3 -15.95 -10.89 -10.57
C SER A 3 -15.44 -9.47 -10.77
N GLY A 4 -16.32 -8.49 -10.53
CA GLY A 4 -15.92 -7.09 -10.45
C GLY A 4 -14.88 -6.96 -9.36
N THR A 5 -13.67 -6.53 -9.75
CA THR A 5 -12.62 -6.20 -8.79
C THR A 5 -13.15 -5.12 -7.87
N ASP A 6 -13.23 -5.38 -6.56
CA ASP A 6 -13.61 -4.35 -5.59
C ASP A 6 -12.43 -3.41 -5.36
N VAL A 7 -12.28 -2.45 -6.28
CA VAL A 7 -11.19 -1.48 -6.32
C VAL A 7 -11.16 -0.67 -5.01
N ALA A 8 -12.32 -0.31 -4.46
CA ALA A 8 -12.39 0.44 -3.21
C ALA A 8 -11.83 -0.37 -2.03
N ALA A 9 -12.27 -1.62 -1.86
CA ALA A 9 -11.78 -2.49 -0.80
C ALA A 9 -10.27 -2.79 -0.91
N ILE A 10 -9.74 -2.89 -2.14
CA ILE A 10 -8.30 -3.07 -2.35
C ILE A 10 -7.53 -1.81 -1.96
N ASN A 11 -8.00 -0.64 -2.39
CA ASN A 11 -7.37 0.64 -2.03
C ASN A 11 -7.32 0.83 -0.50
N GLU A 12 -8.42 0.57 0.20
CA GLU A 12 -8.49 0.65 1.66
C GLU A 12 -7.44 -0.23 2.33
N ARG A 13 -7.22 -1.44 1.81
CA ARG A 13 -6.20 -2.37 2.33
C ARG A 13 -4.77 -1.87 2.07
N ILE A 14 -4.50 -1.29 0.89
CA ILE A 14 -3.19 -0.69 0.57
C ILE A 14 -2.89 0.46 1.53
N VAL A 15 -3.87 1.35 1.76
CA VAL A 15 -3.75 2.46 2.72
C VAL A 15 -3.50 1.94 4.14
N ALA A 16 -4.24 0.91 4.58
CA ALA A 16 -4.05 0.31 5.90
C ALA A 16 -2.66 -0.32 6.08
N LEU A 17 -2.13 -0.99 5.05
CA LEU A 17 -0.76 -1.55 5.06
C LEU A 17 0.29 -0.45 5.21
N LYS A 18 0.13 0.67 4.49
CA LYS A 18 1.05 1.81 4.57
C LYS A 18 1.04 2.46 5.95
N LYS A 19 -0.14 2.65 6.53
CA LYS A 19 -0.29 3.16 7.90
C LYS A 19 0.43 2.25 8.90
N THR A 20 0.18 0.94 8.84
CA THR A 20 0.83 -0.04 9.72
C THR A 20 2.36 -0.04 9.56
N ALA A 21 2.86 0.04 8.32
CA ALA A 21 4.30 0.09 8.05
C ALA A 21 4.96 1.37 8.60
N LEU A 22 4.28 2.52 8.52
CA LEU A 22 4.74 3.78 9.12
C LEU A 22 4.74 3.72 10.65
N GLU A 23 3.70 3.15 11.25
CA GLU A 23 3.63 2.95 12.71
C GLU A 23 4.76 2.05 13.21
N LEU A 24 5.02 0.93 12.54
CA LEU A 24 6.14 0.04 12.87
C LEU A 24 7.51 0.73 12.69
N LYS A 25 7.66 1.59 11.70
CA LYS A 25 8.90 2.36 11.48
C LYS A 25 9.15 3.34 12.63
N THR A 26 8.09 3.98 13.12
CA THR A 26 8.16 4.94 14.23
C THR A 26 8.38 4.24 15.57
N LEU A 27 7.59 3.21 15.89
CA LEU A 27 7.71 2.45 17.13
C LEU A 27 9.04 1.68 17.22
N GLY A 28 9.56 1.26 16.06
CA GLY A 28 10.80 0.49 15.93
C GLY A 28 12.02 1.30 15.49
N ALA A 29 12.04 2.63 15.70
CA ALA A 29 13.10 3.50 15.20
C ALA A 29 14.52 3.08 15.63
N ASP A 30 14.65 2.51 16.83
CA ASP A 30 15.93 2.03 17.39
C ASP A 30 16.21 0.55 17.09
N ILE A 31 15.32 -0.14 16.37
CA ILE A 31 15.44 -1.54 16.00
C ILE A 31 15.88 -1.62 14.53
N PRO A 32 17.16 -1.90 14.22
CA PRO A 32 17.68 -1.79 12.85
C PRO A 32 16.96 -2.68 11.83
N CYS A 33 16.47 -3.85 12.26
CA CYS A 33 15.70 -4.72 11.37
C CYS A 33 14.32 -4.14 11.05
N LEU A 34 13.66 -3.44 11.98
CA LEU A 34 12.39 -2.77 11.69
C LEU A 34 12.59 -1.58 10.76
N VAL A 35 13.60 -0.74 10.99
CA VAL A 35 13.92 0.39 10.09
C VAL A 35 14.15 -0.07 8.65
N ARG A 36 14.98 -1.10 8.45
CA ARG A 36 15.27 -1.62 7.09
C ARG A 36 14.07 -2.28 6.44
N ASN A 37 13.31 -3.09 7.18
CA ASN A 37 12.20 -3.83 6.60
C ASN A 37 11.00 -2.92 6.33
N THR A 38 10.68 -2.00 7.22
CA THR A 38 9.60 -1.02 7.00
C THR A 38 9.92 -0.09 5.82
N ALA A 39 11.18 0.33 5.64
CA ALA A 39 11.59 1.09 4.47
C ALA A 39 11.36 0.33 3.14
N ARG A 40 11.69 -0.98 3.10
CA ARG A 40 11.44 -1.82 1.92
C ARG A 40 9.95 -1.99 1.64
N ILE A 41 9.16 -2.27 2.69
CA ILE A 41 7.70 -2.40 2.57
C ILE A 41 7.09 -1.11 2.03
N LEU A 42 7.49 0.06 2.55
CA LEU A 42 6.99 1.35 2.09
C LEU A 42 7.35 1.63 0.63
N ALA A 43 8.54 1.22 0.18
CA ALA A 43 8.91 1.33 -1.23
C ALA A 43 8.05 0.43 -2.13
N SER A 44 7.80 -0.82 -1.73
CA SER A 44 6.90 -1.73 -2.45
C SER A 44 5.46 -1.22 -2.47
N LEU A 45 4.96 -0.68 -1.36
CA LEU A 45 3.63 -0.08 -1.28
C LEU A 45 3.50 1.15 -2.17
N LYS A 46 4.53 2.01 -2.27
CA LYS A 46 4.51 3.15 -3.19
C LYS A 46 4.35 2.71 -4.66
N MET A 47 5.04 1.65 -5.06
CA MET A 47 4.90 1.09 -6.41
C MET A 47 3.50 0.49 -6.63
N LEU A 48 2.95 -0.16 -5.61
CA LEU A 48 1.60 -0.71 -5.66
C LEU A 48 0.54 0.40 -5.73
N GLU A 49 0.70 1.50 -4.99
CA GLU A 49 -0.17 2.67 -5.05
C GLU A 49 -0.18 3.28 -6.46
N ILE A 50 0.99 3.47 -7.09
CA ILE A 50 1.09 4.01 -8.45
C ILE A 50 0.37 3.09 -9.44
N GLY A 51 0.75 1.81 -9.49
CA GLY A 51 0.16 0.88 -10.45
C GLY A 51 -1.33 0.61 -10.21
N PHE A 52 -1.80 0.72 -8.96
CA PHE A 52 -3.21 0.57 -8.63
C PHE A 52 -4.03 1.81 -9.00
N SER A 53 -3.49 3.02 -8.76
CA SER A 53 -4.11 4.26 -9.23
C SER A 53 -4.28 4.25 -10.75
N ASP A 54 -3.25 3.83 -11.50
CA ASP A 54 -3.33 3.71 -12.96
C ASP A 54 -4.47 2.77 -13.40
N VAL A 55 -4.64 1.63 -12.72
CA VAL A 55 -5.73 0.68 -13.02
C VAL A 55 -7.09 1.23 -12.61
N ALA A 56 -7.18 1.88 -11.45
CA ALA A 56 -8.43 2.48 -10.97
C ALA A 56 -8.91 3.60 -11.91
N ASP A 57 -8.00 4.42 -12.43
CA ASP A 57 -8.30 5.48 -13.40
C ASP A 57 -8.84 4.90 -14.71
N LEU A 58 -8.23 3.81 -15.22
CA LEU A 58 -8.69 3.11 -16.43
C LEU A 58 -10.10 2.51 -16.29
N GLU A 59 -10.43 1.96 -15.12
CA GLU A 59 -11.77 1.42 -14.84
C GLU A 59 -12.82 2.53 -14.63
N SER A 60 -12.38 3.75 -14.29
CA SER A 60 -13.26 4.90 -14.05
C SER A 60 -13.71 5.61 -15.34
N GLY A 61 -13.07 5.31 -16.49
CA GLY A 61 -13.49 5.79 -17.81
C GLY A 61 -13.28 7.28 -18.08
N ASP A 62 -12.33 7.92 -17.39
CA ASP A 62 -11.87 9.30 -17.66
C ASP A 62 -10.62 9.33 -18.55
#